data_AF-A0A950UV51-F1
#
_entry.id   AF-A0A950UV51-F1
#
_cell.length_a   1.000
_cell.length_b   1.000
_cell.length_c   1.000
_cell.angle_alpha   90.00
_cell.angle_beta   90.00
_cell.angle_gamma   90.00
#
_symmetry.space_group_name_H-M   'P 1'
#
loop_
_entity.id
_entity.type
_entity.pdbx_description
1 polymer ?
#
loop_
_entity_poly.entity_id
_entity_poly.type
_entity_poly.pdbx_seq_one_letter_code
_entity_poly.pdbx_strand_id
1 'polypeptide(L)'
;MKRFFVRVFPILMVCVAVTACAENRQAFVPATQVPSFADGGSLTVSDHDVAMAATAEILSYHLMRPRTDFSRMVKQGETRVKYPADLVYKKGPVMKVAASFNIYVNCPSHGESCWGDPEGFQKNLTGSNFAALLTQYTKSPPRDYTLGGSFSAKYHTYTRLFYQNDLLVVLHAALVKNGKKAGYTNMYHIFLPKGTDTCFDRTRACYSPDHPRTNVFCAYHESVSFKDVPQPVIASVEPYQKVGFCASRASSGASALTNSTASTLAHEMFESITDPGPAFGWFNFTFGSEIGDLCQTLQWKFGVNGTVYSIQPMYSNHYHACANGP
;
A
#
# COMPACT_ATOMS: atom_id res chain seq x y z
N MET A 1 -58.94 28.55 -46.75
CA MET A 1 -57.72 27.82 -46.34
C MET A 1 -56.52 28.66 -46.72
N LYS A 2 -55.90 29.33 -45.73
CA LYS A 2 -54.87 30.37 -45.92
C LYS A 2 -53.48 29.72 -45.97
N ARG A 3 -52.71 30.03 -47.01
CA ARG A 3 -51.35 29.53 -47.26
C ARG A 3 -50.34 30.35 -46.43
N PHE A 4 -49.52 29.66 -45.64
CA PHE A 4 -48.46 30.24 -44.82
C PHE A 4 -47.19 30.48 -45.65
N PHE A 5 -46.67 31.71 -45.57
CA PHE A 5 -45.34 32.10 -46.04
C PHE A 5 -44.28 31.68 -45.01
N VAL A 6 -43.22 31.01 -45.45
CA VAL A 6 -42.00 30.80 -44.66
C VAL A 6 -40.90 31.69 -45.24
N ARG A 7 -40.40 32.62 -44.42
CA ARG A 7 -39.27 33.49 -44.73
C ARG A 7 -37.97 32.77 -44.41
N VAL A 8 -37.04 32.75 -45.36
CA VAL A 8 -35.67 32.27 -45.21
C VAL A 8 -34.81 33.42 -44.68
N PHE A 9 -34.13 33.22 -43.54
CA PHE A 9 -33.09 34.11 -43.01
C PHE A 9 -31.70 33.55 -43.36
N PRO A 10 -30.72 34.38 -43.74
CA PRO A 10 -29.36 33.93 -43.97
C PRO A 10 -28.62 33.78 -42.63
N ILE A 11 -27.95 32.65 -42.45
CA ILE A 11 -27.07 32.39 -41.30
C ILE A 11 -25.73 33.06 -41.58
N LEU A 12 -25.39 34.05 -40.74
CA LEU A 12 -24.09 34.71 -40.69
C LEU A 12 -23.07 33.72 -40.09
N MET A 13 -22.05 33.36 -40.86
CA MET A 13 -20.94 32.51 -40.39
C MET A 13 -19.97 33.38 -39.57
N VAL A 14 -19.94 33.18 -38.25
CA VAL A 14 -18.98 33.82 -37.36
C VAL A 14 -17.72 32.96 -37.31
N CYS A 15 -16.62 33.48 -37.89
CA CYS A 15 -15.28 32.94 -37.70
C CYS A 15 -14.83 33.25 -36.27
N VAL A 16 -14.76 32.22 -35.42
CA VAL A 16 -14.07 32.30 -34.13
C VAL A 16 -12.58 32.06 -34.39
N ALA A 17 -11.76 33.09 -34.15
CA ALA A 17 -10.32 32.98 -34.13
C ALA A 17 -9.89 32.05 -32.98
N VAL A 18 -9.18 30.98 -33.32
CA VAL A 18 -8.59 30.06 -32.33
C VAL A 18 -7.36 30.74 -31.75
N THR A 19 -7.49 31.24 -30.53
CA THR A 19 -6.36 31.72 -29.72
C THR A 19 -5.48 30.52 -29.38
N ALA A 20 -4.23 30.53 -29.85
CA ALA A 20 -3.23 29.54 -29.51
C ALA A 20 -2.96 29.58 -27.99
N CYS A 21 -3.27 28.48 -27.30
CA CYS A 21 -2.80 28.28 -25.93
C CYS A 21 -1.28 28.11 -25.97
N ALA A 22 -0.56 29.00 -25.30
CA ALA A 22 0.84 28.82 -24.99
C ALA A 22 0.99 27.55 -24.14
N GLU A 23 1.62 26.52 -24.70
CA GLU A 23 2.09 25.36 -23.96
C GLU A 23 3.10 25.84 -22.91
N ASN A 24 2.68 25.86 -21.65
CA ASN A 24 3.59 25.88 -20.53
C ASN A 24 4.33 24.54 -20.53
N ARG A 25 5.46 24.48 -21.23
CA ARG A 25 6.42 23.37 -21.11
C ARG A 25 6.85 23.31 -19.65
N GLN A 26 6.29 22.34 -18.91
CA GLN A 26 6.87 21.92 -17.65
C GLN A 26 8.33 21.58 -17.91
N ALA A 27 9.22 22.43 -17.40
CA ALA A 27 10.64 22.16 -17.43
C ALA A 27 10.87 20.86 -16.66
N PHE A 28 11.33 19.84 -17.37
CA PHE A 28 11.86 18.63 -16.75
C PHE A 28 13.02 19.05 -15.85
N VAL A 29 12.81 18.92 -14.54
CA VAL A 29 13.89 19.02 -13.56
C VAL A 29 14.89 17.90 -13.89
N PRO A 30 16.17 18.21 -14.11
CA PRO A 30 17.19 17.19 -14.35
C PRO A 30 17.29 16.25 -13.15
N ALA A 31 17.38 14.95 -13.43
CA ALA A 31 17.63 13.92 -12.43
C ALA A 31 19.08 14.00 -11.93
N THR A 32 19.38 14.96 -11.06
CA THR A 32 20.65 15.04 -10.32
C THR A 32 20.40 15.63 -8.94
N GLN A 33 19.95 14.77 -8.02
CA GLN A 33 20.33 14.69 -6.61
C GLN A 33 19.42 13.64 -5.99
N VAL A 34 19.95 12.45 -5.73
CA VAL A 34 19.33 11.50 -4.80
C VAL A 34 19.21 12.26 -3.47
N PRO A 35 17.99 12.51 -2.95
CA PRO A 35 17.86 13.18 -1.67
C PRO A 35 18.60 12.36 -0.63
N SER A 36 19.49 13.01 0.14
CA SER A 36 20.05 12.40 1.34
C SER A 36 18.90 11.89 2.20
N PHE A 37 18.92 10.60 2.53
CA PHE A 37 17.93 9.98 3.41
C PHE A 37 17.77 10.80 4.68
N ALA A 38 16.55 11.24 4.98
CA ALA A 38 16.24 11.70 6.31
C ALA A 38 16.22 10.46 7.20
N ASP A 39 17.29 10.26 7.98
CA ASP A 39 17.26 9.41 9.16
C ASP A 39 16.17 9.98 10.06
N GLY A 40 14.95 9.44 9.96
CA GLY A 40 13.78 10.13 10.47
C GLY A 40 13.78 10.01 11.98
N GLY A 41 14.16 11.14 12.59
CA GLY A 41 14.24 11.29 14.02
C GLY A 41 12.97 10.88 14.75
N SER A 42 13.11 10.70 16.06
CA SER A 42 12.01 10.33 16.95
C SER A 42 10.78 11.21 16.71
N LEU A 43 9.62 10.57 16.53
CA LEU A 43 8.32 11.22 16.51
C LEU A 43 7.91 11.56 17.93
N THR A 44 7.37 12.75 18.11
CA THR A 44 6.68 13.18 19.33
C THR A 44 5.23 13.44 18.93
N VAL A 45 4.32 12.72 19.57
CA VAL A 45 2.87 12.95 19.42
C VAL A 45 2.49 14.17 20.22
N SER A 46 1.69 15.04 19.61
CA SER A 46 1.15 16.27 20.18
C SER A 46 -0.38 16.20 20.32
N ASP A 47 -0.95 17.12 21.11
CA ASP A 47 -2.41 17.25 21.23
C ASP A 47 -3.07 17.58 19.88
N HIS A 48 -2.36 18.24 18.97
CA HIS A 48 -2.83 18.49 17.61
C HIS A 48 -3.01 17.19 16.83
N ASP A 49 -2.07 16.25 16.96
CA ASP A 49 -2.17 14.94 16.30
C ASP A 49 -3.38 14.15 16.80
N VAL A 50 -3.64 14.20 18.11
CA VAL A 50 -4.84 13.60 18.74
C VAL A 50 -6.12 14.25 18.19
N ALA A 51 -6.17 15.57 18.11
CA ALA A 51 -7.32 16.30 17.59
C ALA A 51 -7.59 15.99 16.11
N MET A 52 -6.54 15.85 15.29
CA MET A 52 -6.69 15.51 13.87
C MET A 52 -7.14 14.07 13.69
N ALA A 53 -6.56 13.11 14.41
CA ALA A 53 -7.00 11.71 14.39
C ALA A 53 -8.47 11.53 14.79
N ALA A 54 -8.93 12.23 15.84
CA ALA A 54 -10.31 12.16 16.31
C ALA A 54 -11.35 12.63 15.27
N THR A 55 -10.91 13.36 14.25
CA THR A 55 -11.78 13.87 13.17
C THR A 55 -11.39 13.37 11.79
N ALA A 56 -10.46 12.41 11.72
CA ALA A 56 -10.05 11.79 10.49
C ALA A 56 -11.16 10.89 9.94
N GLU A 57 -11.19 10.76 8.62
CA GLU A 57 -12.16 9.94 7.90
C GLU A 57 -11.43 8.81 7.18
N ILE A 58 -11.76 7.56 7.51
CA ILE A 58 -11.32 6.39 6.74
C ILE A 58 -12.17 6.33 5.47
N LEU A 59 -11.54 6.57 4.33
CA LEU A 59 -12.19 6.59 3.02
C LEU A 59 -12.37 5.16 2.48
N SER A 60 -11.34 4.33 2.64
CA SER A 60 -11.33 2.92 2.24
C SER A 60 -10.30 2.14 3.04
N TYR A 61 -10.49 0.82 3.13
CA TYR A 61 -9.49 -0.09 3.66
C TYR A 61 -9.68 -1.49 3.05
N HIS A 62 -8.61 -2.25 3.01
CA HIS A 62 -8.59 -3.64 2.58
C HIS A 62 -7.76 -4.48 3.56
N LEU A 63 -8.21 -5.70 3.87
CA LEU A 63 -7.60 -6.54 4.89
C LEU A 63 -6.91 -7.75 4.25
N MET A 64 -5.59 -7.88 4.42
CA MET A 64 -4.93 -9.16 4.16
C MET A 64 -5.45 -10.22 5.14
N ARG A 65 -6.11 -11.25 4.61
CA ARG A 65 -6.68 -12.32 5.44
C ARG A 65 -5.57 -13.20 6.06
N PRO A 66 -5.89 -13.98 7.11
CA PRO A 66 -4.99 -15.01 7.61
C PRO A 66 -4.78 -16.11 6.57
N ARG A 67 -3.58 -16.68 6.54
CA ARG A 67 -3.18 -17.79 5.66
C ARG A 67 -3.74 -19.09 6.24
N THR A 68 -4.98 -19.41 5.92
CA THR A 68 -5.74 -20.54 6.50
C THR A 68 -5.68 -21.83 5.68
N ASP A 69 -5.42 -21.77 4.37
CA ASP A 69 -5.29 -22.96 3.52
C ASP A 69 -3.85 -23.47 3.45
N PHE A 70 -3.46 -24.20 4.50
CA PHE A 70 -2.14 -24.83 4.59
C PHE A 70 -1.90 -25.95 3.57
N SER A 71 -2.94 -26.46 2.90
CA SER A 71 -2.83 -27.58 1.97
C SER A 71 -2.33 -27.14 0.59
N ARG A 72 -2.69 -25.93 0.16
CA ARG A 72 -2.15 -25.27 -1.05
C ARG A 72 -0.72 -24.75 -0.86
N MET A 73 -0.35 -24.38 0.36
CA MET A 73 0.98 -23.83 0.69
C MET A 73 2.16 -24.80 0.48
N VAL A 74 1.93 -26.12 0.38
CA VAL A 74 3.00 -27.13 0.38
C VAL A 74 3.08 -27.92 -0.95
N LYS A 75 2.04 -27.90 -1.80
CA LYS A 75 1.98 -28.75 -3.00
C LYS A 75 2.21 -28.05 -4.34
N GLN A 76 2.36 -26.72 -4.37
CA GLN A 76 2.69 -25.99 -5.60
C GLN A 76 4.00 -25.22 -5.42
N GLY A 77 5.11 -25.94 -5.55
CA GLY A 77 6.35 -25.30 -5.96
C GLY A 77 6.16 -24.74 -7.36
N GLU A 78 6.43 -23.45 -7.59
CA GLU A 78 6.52 -22.72 -8.88
C GLU A 78 5.38 -22.90 -9.92
N THR A 79 4.40 -23.78 -9.72
CA THR A 79 3.35 -24.05 -10.70
C THR A 79 2.32 -22.93 -10.65
N ARG A 80 2.31 -22.09 -11.69
CA ARG A 80 1.35 -21.01 -11.88
C ARG A 80 -0.07 -21.57 -12.01
N VAL A 81 -0.91 -21.36 -11.00
CA VAL A 81 -2.34 -21.62 -11.09
C VAL A 81 -2.96 -20.54 -11.95
N LYS A 82 -3.59 -20.94 -13.06
CA LYS A 82 -4.36 -20.01 -13.89
C LYS A 82 -5.70 -19.71 -13.24
N TYR A 83 -6.04 -18.43 -13.13
CA TYR A 83 -7.32 -17.96 -12.65
C TYR A 83 -8.26 -17.75 -13.84
N PRO A 84 -9.56 -18.03 -13.67
CA PRO A 84 -10.54 -17.87 -14.74
C PRO A 84 -10.93 -16.41 -15.02
N ALA A 85 -10.50 -15.46 -14.18
CA ALA A 85 -10.77 -14.04 -14.32
C ALA A 85 -9.59 -13.21 -13.82
N ASP A 86 -9.31 -12.12 -14.52
CA ASP A 86 -8.24 -11.16 -14.22
C ASP A 86 -8.73 -9.99 -13.34
N LEU A 87 -7.78 -9.19 -12.84
CA LEU A 87 -8.08 -7.87 -12.28
C LEU A 87 -8.60 -6.95 -13.39
N VAL A 88 -9.64 -6.18 -13.09
CA VAL A 88 -10.26 -5.22 -14.02
C VAL A 88 -10.05 -3.81 -13.48
N TYR A 89 -9.53 -2.92 -14.33
CA TYR A 89 -9.41 -1.51 -13.98
C TYR A 89 -10.77 -0.82 -13.98
N LYS A 90 -11.16 -0.22 -12.86
CA LYS A 90 -12.45 0.49 -12.70
C LYS A 90 -12.32 2.01 -12.66
N LYS A 91 -11.21 2.54 -13.20
CA LYS A 91 -10.92 3.98 -13.31
C LYS A 91 -10.66 4.66 -11.95
N GLY A 92 -10.46 3.89 -10.89
CA GLY A 92 -9.94 4.39 -9.62
C GLY A 92 -8.50 4.90 -9.74
N PRO A 93 -8.00 5.59 -8.71
CA PRO A 93 -6.61 6.00 -8.63
C PRO A 93 -5.67 4.78 -8.66
N VAL A 94 -4.42 5.03 -9.05
CA VAL A 94 -3.28 4.11 -8.89
C VAL A 94 -2.06 4.94 -8.51
N MET A 95 -1.15 4.37 -7.73
CA MET A 95 0.10 5.04 -7.39
C MET A 95 1.11 4.83 -8.53
N LYS A 96 1.27 5.83 -9.40
CA LYS A 96 2.26 5.76 -10.50
C LYS A 96 3.70 5.86 -10.00
N VAL A 97 3.88 6.62 -8.93
CA VAL A 97 5.13 6.74 -8.17
C VAL A 97 4.73 6.49 -6.72
N ALA A 98 5.56 5.83 -5.93
CA ALA A 98 5.31 5.69 -4.50
C ALA A 98 6.61 5.77 -3.71
N ALA A 99 6.70 6.76 -2.82
CA ALA A 99 7.68 6.79 -1.76
C ALA A 99 7.08 6.16 -0.50
N SER A 100 7.63 5.02 -0.07
CA SER A 100 7.27 4.34 1.17
C SER A 100 7.98 4.97 2.37
N PHE A 101 7.22 5.31 3.41
CA PHE A 101 7.74 5.82 4.67
C PHE A 101 7.38 4.87 5.80
N ASN A 102 8.37 4.29 6.48
CA ASN A 102 8.11 3.35 7.56
C ASN A 102 7.97 4.09 8.90
N ILE A 103 7.03 3.69 9.73
CA ILE A 103 6.83 4.23 11.08
C ILE A 103 6.96 3.07 12.07
N TYR A 104 8.08 2.99 12.76
CA TYR A 104 8.40 1.94 13.72
C TYR A 104 7.90 2.32 15.11
N VAL A 105 6.83 1.67 15.55
CA VAL A 105 6.20 1.98 16.84
C VAL A 105 6.84 1.12 17.94
N ASN A 106 7.35 1.77 18.98
CA ASN A 106 7.82 1.14 20.21
C ASN A 106 8.90 0.05 20.03
N CYS A 107 9.76 0.14 19.00
CA CYS A 107 10.91 -0.74 18.90
C CYS A 107 12.01 -0.33 19.90
N PRO A 108 12.45 -1.19 20.83
CA PRO A 108 13.43 -0.81 21.86
C PRO A 108 14.79 -0.36 21.31
N SER A 109 15.24 -0.98 20.22
CA SER A 109 16.51 -0.69 19.55
C SER A 109 16.46 0.54 18.64
N HIS A 110 15.30 1.19 18.51
CA HIS A 110 15.01 2.18 17.47
C HIS A 110 15.11 1.59 16.05
N GLY A 111 14.35 2.15 15.10
CA GLY A 111 14.35 1.66 13.71
C GLY A 111 13.71 0.28 13.51
N GLU A 112 14.20 -0.46 12.52
CA GLU A 112 13.49 -1.60 11.91
C GLU A 112 13.72 -2.98 12.55
N SER A 113 14.72 -3.09 13.41
CA SER A 113 15.26 -4.38 13.90
C SER A 113 14.22 -5.30 14.58
N CYS A 114 13.12 -4.75 15.08
CA CYS A 114 12.02 -5.54 15.66
C CYS A 114 11.19 -6.32 14.62
N TRP A 115 11.33 -5.99 13.33
CA TRP A 115 10.57 -6.58 12.21
C TRP A 115 11.47 -7.27 11.18
N GLY A 116 12.74 -7.50 11.50
CA GLY A 116 13.70 -8.11 10.60
C GLY A 116 14.43 -7.06 9.77
N ASP A 117 13.97 -6.84 8.55
CA ASP A 117 14.63 -5.94 7.57
C ASP A 117 13.62 -5.37 6.52
N PRO A 118 12.53 -4.69 6.95
CA PRO A 118 11.58 -4.08 6.03
C PRO A 118 12.21 -3.02 5.09
N GLU A 119 13.16 -2.20 5.55
CA GLU A 119 13.83 -1.20 4.70
C GLU A 119 14.73 -1.86 3.67
N GLY A 120 15.51 -2.88 4.06
CA GLY A 120 16.33 -3.63 3.13
C GLY A 120 15.48 -4.32 2.07
N PHE A 121 14.33 -4.87 2.46
CA PHE A 121 13.36 -5.40 1.49
C PHE A 121 12.84 -4.32 0.52
N GLN A 122 12.38 -3.16 1.01
CA GLN A 122 11.87 -2.09 0.13
C GLN A 122 12.97 -1.50 -0.78
N LYS A 123 14.20 -1.34 -0.28
CA LYS A 123 15.37 -0.95 -1.09
C LYS A 123 15.64 -1.97 -2.19
N ASN A 124 15.59 -3.26 -1.85
CA ASN A 124 15.74 -4.34 -2.82
C ASN A 124 14.56 -4.40 -3.80
N LEU A 125 13.36 -4.04 -3.38
CA LEU A 125 12.17 -4.04 -4.23
C LEU A 125 12.27 -2.98 -5.34
N THR A 126 12.82 -1.79 -5.03
CA THR A 126 13.02 -0.71 -5.99
C THR A 126 13.78 -1.18 -7.23
N GLY A 127 13.17 -1.02 -8.41
CA GLY A 127 13.78 -1.42 -9.68
C GLY A 127 13.91 -2.93 -9.91
N SER A 128 13.42 -3.77 -8.99
CA SER A 128 13.50 -5.22 -9.12
C SER A 128 12.53 -5.78 -10.16
N ASN A 129 12.82 -7.01 -10.61
CA ASN A 129 11.87 -7.78 -11.43
C ASN A 129 10.54 -8.02 -10.70
N PHE A 130 10.55 -8.14 -9.37
CA PHE A 130 9.31 -8.34 -8.62
C PHE A 130 8.42 -7.09 -8.66
N ALA A 131 8.99 -5.91 -8.45
CA ALA A 131 8.28 -4.64 -8.62
C ALA A 131 7.84 -4.38 -10.07
N ALA A 132 8.50 -4.97 -11.07
CA ALA A 132 8.13 -4.81 -12.47
C ALA A 132 6.75 -5.42 -12.80
N LEU A 133 6.20 -6.28 -11.94
CA LEU A 133 4.80 -6.72 -12.05
C LEU A 133 3.82 -5.54 -11.98
N LEU A 134 4.13 -4.48 -11.22
CA LEU A 134 3.27 -3.30 -11.07
C LEU A 134 3.13 -2.53 -12.38
N THR A 135 4.12 -2.60 -13.28
CA THR A 135 4.11 -1.87 -14.55
C THR A 135 2.89 -2.19 -15.40
N GLN A 136 2.34 -3.41 -15.33
CA GLN A 136 1.13 -3.75 -16.09
C GLN A 136 -0.11 -2.97 -15.60
N TYR A 137 -0.16 -2.62 -14.32
CA TYR A 137 -1.29 -1.96 -13.65
C TYR A 137 -1.14 -0.44 -13.61
N THR A 138 0.06 0.06 -13.38
CA THR A 138 0.32 1.49 -13.16
C THR A 138 0.89 2.20 -14.39
N LYS A 139 1.38 1.43 -15.37
CA LYS A 139 2.16 1.91 -16.53
C LYS A 139 3.44 2.66 -16.14
N SER A 140 3.96 2.40 -14.95
CA SER A 140 5.16 3.06 -14.41
C SER A 140 6.29 2.04 -14.22
N PRO A 141 7.56 2.43 -14.41
CA PRO A 141 8.70 1.54 -14.24
C PRO A 141 8.93 1.19 -12.76
N PRO A 142 9.53 0.01 -12.46
CA PRO A 142 9.73 -0.46 -11.08
C PRO A 142 10.63 0.44 -10.23
N ARG A 143 11.42 1.33 -10.85
CA ARG A 143 12.28 2.29 -10.13
C ARG A 143 11.51 3.44 -9.46
N ASP A 144 10.23 3.62 -9.82
CA ASP A 144 9.38 4.69 -9.27
C ASP A 144 8.77 4.30 -7.91
N TYR A 145 9.04 3.09 -7.42
CA TYR A 145 8.62 2.59 -6.11
C TYR A 145 9.84 2.53 -5.17
N THR A 146 9.98 3.55 -4.34
CA THR A 146 11.21 3.80 -3.56
C THR A 146 10.93 3.80 -2.07
N LEU A 147 11.92 3.44 -1.26
CA LEU A 147 11.93 3.81 0.16
C LEU A 147 12.23 5.32 0.28
N GLY A 148 11.28 6.08 0.84
CA GLY A 148 11.40 7.51 1.08
C GLY A 148 12.05 7.87 2.43
N GLY A 149 11.95 7.00 3.43
CA GLY A 149 12.55 7.18 4.75
C GLY A 149 11.84 6.37 5.83
N SER A 150 12.21 6.57 7.08
CA SER A 150 11.57 5.91 8.21
C SER A 150 11.54 6.80 9.43
N PHE A 151 10.66 6.51 10.38
CA PHE A 151 10.46 7.23 11.62
C PHE A 151 10.40 6.25 12.78
N SER A 152 10.86 6.67 13.97
CA SER A 152 10.64 5.91 15.21
C SER A 152 9.62 6.63 16.09
N ALA A 153 8.54 5.95 16.48
CA ALA A 153 7.52 6.50 17.37
C ALA A 153 7.56 5.80 18.73
N LYS A 154 7.42 6.58 19.80
CA LYS A 154 7.04 6.07 21.13
C LYS A 154 5.58 6.41 21.38
N TYR A 155 4.74 5.40 21.57
CA TYR A 155 3.32 5.56 21.79
C TYR A 155 2.84 4.66 22.92
N HIS A 156 2.18 5.22 23.94
CA HIS A 156 1.74 4.45 25.08
C HIS A 156 0.30 3.98 24.92
N THR A 157 0.09 2.67 25.01
CA THR A 157 -1.23 2.04 25.12
C THR A 157 -1.34 1.33 26.46
N TYR A 158 -2.47 1.42 27.15
CA TYR A 158 -2.65 0.78 28.46
C TYR A 158 -2.64 -0.76 28.40
N THR A 159 -3.11 -1.35 27.30
CA THR A 159 -3.34 -2.80 27.18
C THR A 159 -2.51 -3.48 26.08
N ARG A 160 -1.53 -2.77 25.49
CA ARG A 160 -0.82 -3.21 24.27
C ARG A 160 -1.75 -3.45 23.07
N LEU A 161 -2.96 -2.93 23.14
CA LEU A 161 -3.94 -2.92 22.06
C LEU A 161 -3.94 -1.53 21.43
N PHE A 162 -3.74 -1.49 20.12
CA PHE A 162 -3.87 -0.29 19.31
C PHE A 162 -5.22 -0.29 18.61
N TYR A 163 -6.04 0.71 18.88
CA TYR A 163 -7.22 0.96 18.08
C TYR A 163 -6.89 1.80 16.85
N GLN A 164 -7.80 1.86 15.87
CA GLN A 164 -7.62 2.66 14.65
C GLN A 164 -7.21 4.09 14.99
N ASN A 165 -7.92 4.72 15.94
CA ASN A 165 -7.62 6.09 16.35
C ASN A 165 -6.18 6.26 16.89
N ASP A 166 -5.63 5.29 17.63
CA ASP A 166 -4.23 5.33 18.09
C ASP A 166 -3.25 5.35 16.91
N LEU A 167 -3.53 4.55 15.89
CA LEU A 167 -2.70 4.45 14.68
C LEU A 167 -2.79 5.72 13.84
N LEU A 168 -3.97 6.34 13.76
CA LEU A 168 -4.17 7.61 13.09
C LEU A 168 -3.39 8.75 13.78
N VAL A 169 -3.27 8.74 15.10
CA VAL A 169 -2.43 9.70 15.84
C VAL A 169 -0.96 9.56 15.45
N VAL A 170 -0.45 8.32 15.42
CA VAL A 170 0.93 8.02 15.03
C VAL A 170 1.18 8.41 13.56
N LEU A 171 0.23 8.09 12.67
CA LEU A 171 0.29 8.45 11.26
C LEU A 171 0.33 9.97 11.07
N HIS A 172 -0.53 10.70 11.78
CA HIS A 172 -0.58 12.16 11.70
C HIS A 172 0.73 12.82 12.16
N ALA A 173 1.32 12.35 13.27
CA ALA A 173 2.60 12.85 13.74
C ALA A 173 3.72 12.63 12.69
N ALA A 174 3.73 11.47 12.02
CA ALA A 174 4.66 11.18 10.93
C ALA A 174 4.44 12.08 9.71
N LEU A 175 3.17 12.34 9.34
CA LEU A 175 2.82 13.26 8.25
C LEU A 175 3.34 14.66 8.54
N VAL A 176 3.05 15.21 9.72
CA VAL A 176 3.52 16.54 10.14
C VAL A 176 5.04 16.62 10.07
N LYS A 177 5.74 15.60 10.60
CA LYS A 177 7.21 15.53 10.55
C LYS A 177 7.76 15.46 9.13
N ASN A 178 7.06 14.79 8.22
CA ASN A 178 7.44 14.66 6.81
C ASN A 178 6.96 15.82 5.93
N GLY A 179 6.53 16.95 6.51
CA GLY A 179 6.05 18.10 5.76
C GLY A 179 4.71 17.86 5.05
N LYS A 180 3.86 17.01 5.63
CA LYS A 180 2.51 16.64 5.14
C LYS A 180 2.52 16.07 3.71
N LYS A 181 3.56 15.32 3.35
CA LYS A 181 3.63 14.57 2.10
C LYS A 181 2.53 13.50 2.06
N ALA A 182 1.45 13.77 1.34
CA ALA A 182 0.32 12.87 1.18
C ALA A 182 0.04 12.62 -0.32
N GLY A 183 -1.14 12.07 -0.64
CA GLY A 183 -1.56 11.74 -1.99
C GLY A 183 -0.95 10.47 -2.55
N TYR A 184 -1.36 10.10 -3.76
CA TYR A 184 -0.97 8.85 -4.45
C TYR A 184 0.49 8.79 -4.94
N THR A 185 1.37 9.57 -4.30
CA THR A 185 2.82 9.54 -4.50
C THR A 185 3.58 9.13 -3.24
N ASN A 186 2.89 9.03 -2.09
CA ASN A 186 3.48 8.72 -0.79
C ASN A 186 2.61 7.68 -0.09
N MET A 187 3.23 6.72 0.59
CA MET A 187 2.53 5.76 1.44
C MET A 187 3.29 5.54 2.74
N TYR A 188 2.56 5.27 3.82
CA TYR A 188 3.11 5.15 5.16
C TYR A 188 2.86 3.76 5.72
N HIS A 189 3.87 3.08 6.21
CA HIS A 189 3.74 1.73 6.76
C HIS A 189 3.95 1.77 8.27
N ILE A 190 2.90 1.53 9.06
CA ILE A 190 2.94 1.57 10.52
C ILE A 190 3.25 0.18 11.05
N PHE A 191 4.47 0.00 11.56
CA PHE A 191 4.93 -1.27 12.09
C PHE A 191 4.65 -1.38 13.60
N LEU A 192 3.88 -2.40 14.00
CA LEU A 192 3.53 -2.64 15.40
C LEU A 192 4.35 -3.79 15.99
N PRO A 193 4.90 -3.63 17.21
CA PRO A 193 5.92 -4.54 17.72
C PRO A 193 5.32 -5.88 18.15
N LYS A 194 6.19 -6.84 18.47
CA LYS A 194 5.75 -8.15 18.97
C LYS A 194 4.94 -8.01 20.27
N GLY A 195 3.83 -8.74 20.34
CA GLY A 195 3.01 -8.82 21.55
C GLY A 195 2.05 -7.64 21.71
N THR A 196 1.71 -6.98 20.60
CA THR A 196 0.62 -6.00 20.52
C THR A 196 -0.47 -6.52 19.61
N ASP A 197 -1.70 -6.14 19.94
CA ASP A 197 -2.87 -6.39 19.12
C ASP A 197 -3.29 -5.09 18.44
N THR A 198 -4.04 -5.20 17.34
CA THR A 198 -4.73 -4.04 16.77
C THR A 198 -6.12 -4.38 16.29
N CYS A 199 -7.08 -3.49 16.56
CA CYS A 199 -8.48 -3.67 16.24
C CYS A 199 -9.06 -2.40 15.61
N PHE A 200 -10.05 -2.58 14.74
CA PHE A 200 -10.87 -1.46 14.28
C PHE A 200 -11.84 -1.01 15.38
N ASP A 201 -11.91 0.30 15.65
CA ASP A 201 -12.68 0.93 16.74
C ASP A 201 -14.17 0.54 16.84
N ARG A 202 -14.75 0.04 15.74
CA ARG A 202 -16.20 -0.21 15.62
C ARG A 202 -16.54 -1.61 15.13
N THR A 203 -15.56 -2.50 15.05
CA THR A 203 -15.80 -3.88 14.63
C THR A 203 -15.18 -4.84 15.65
N ARG A 204 -15.44 -6.14 15.47
CA ARG A 204 -14.73 -7.20 16.20
C ARG A 204 -13.53 -7.73 15.41
N ALA A 205 -13.17 -7.07 14.30
CA ALA A 205 -12.05 -7.47 13.49
C ALA A 205 -10.76 -6.98 14.12
N CYS A 206 -9.91 -7.92 14.50
CA CYS A 206 -8.62 -7.65 15.10
C CYS A 206 -7.51 -8.48 14.43
N TYR A 207 -6.31 -7.96 14.52
CA TYR A 207 -5.10 -8.76 14.59
C TYR A 207 -4.85 -9.05 16.06
N SER A 208 -4.91 -10.32 16.43
CA SER A 208 -4.78 -10.80 17.82
C SER A 208 -4.32 -12.26 17.80
N PRO A 209 -3.05 -12.52 17.45
CA PRO A 209 -2.56 -13.88 17.18
C PRO A 209 -2.61 -14.80 18.41
N ASP A 210 -2.71 -14.26 19.61
CA ASP A 210 -2.94 -14.96 20.88
C ASP A 210 -4.43 -15.26 21.15
N HIS A 211 -5.36 -14.60 20.45
CA HIS A 211 -6.80 -14.87 20.47
C HIS A 211 -7.32 -15.25 19.07
N PRO A 212 -7.17 -16.52 18.63
CA PRO A 212 -7.49 -16.93 17.26
C PRO A 212 -8.93 -16.66 16.78
N ARG A 213 -9.88 -16.48 17.70
CA ARG A 213 -11.29 -16.18 17.38
C ARG A 213 -11.51 -14.76 16.88
N THR A 214 -10.62 -13.84 17.23
CA THR A 214 -10.67 -12.43 16.84
C THR A 214 -9.58 -12.07 15.82
N ASN A 215 -8.60 -12.96 15.60
CA ASN A 215 -7.54 -12.82 14.61
C ASN A 215 -8.04 -13.02 13.17
N VAL A 216 -8.54 -11.96 12.55
CA VAL A 216 -9.21 -12.03 11.24
C VAL A 216 -8.44 -11.37 10.10
N PHE A 217 -7.28 -10.78 10.36
CA PHE A 217 -6.36 -10.24 9.35
C PHE A 217 -4.89 -10.35 9.81
N CYS A 218 -3.95 -10.21 8.87
CA CYS A 218 -2.51 -10.19 9.13
C CYS A 218 -1.90 -8.79 8.98
N ALA A 219 -2.47 -7.99 8.11
CA ALA A 219 -2.21 -6.57 7.93
C ALA A 219 -3.43 -5.97 7.22
N TYR A 220 -3.37 -4.67 6.99
CA TYR A 220 -4.30 -3.98 6.13
C TYR A 220 -3.66 -2.73 5.57
N HIS A 221 -4.22 -2.22 4.49
CA HIS A 221 -3.97 -0.86 4.04
C HIS A 221 -5.27 -0.07 3.97
N GLU A 222 -5.14 1.25 4.01
CA GLU A 222 -6.23 2.18 4.05
C GLU A 222 -5.90 3.52 3.38
N SER A 223 -6.96 4.23 3.03
CA SER A 223 -6.93 5.62 2.59
C SER A 223 -7.64 6.48 3.63
N VAL A 224 -6.96 7.52 4.13
CA VAL A 224 -7.45 8.36 5.22
C VAL A 224 -7.41 9.82 4.82
N SER A 225 -8.44 10.57 5.21
CA SER A 225 -8.47 12.03 5.12
C SER A 225 -8.29 12.65 6.50
N PHE A 226 -7.35 13.59 6.60
CA PHE A 226 -7.18 14.46 7.78
C PHE A 226 -7.56 15.89 7.40
N LYS A 227 -8.23 16.62 8.30
CA LYS A 227 -8.75 17.97 8.01
C LYS A 227 -7.67 18.98 7.60
N ASP A 228 -6.45 18.82 8.09
CA ASP A 228 -5.33 19.72 7.86
C ASP A 228 -4.29 19.16 6.86
N VAL A 229 -4.61 18.06 6.18
CA VAL A 229 -3.80 17.46 5.11
C VAL A 229 -4.61 17.50 3.81
N PRO A 230 -4.12 18.16 2.74
CA PRO A 230 -4.94 18.50 1.57
C PRO A 230 -5.25 17.32 0.64
N GLN A 231 -4.59 16.18 0.83
CA GLN A 231 -4.72 15.00 -0.02
C GLN A 231 -4.94 13.76 0.86
N PRO A 232 -5.63 12.73 0.35
CA PRO A 232 -5.73 11.45 1.05
C PRO A 232 -4.35 10.88 1.38
N VAL A 233 -4.24 10.27 2.54
CA VAL A 233 -3.04 9.60 3.02
C VAL A 233 -3.22 8.11 2.80
N ILE A 234 -2.25 7.50 2.13
CA ILE A 234 -2.22 6.05 1.95
C ILE A 234 -1.37 5.46 3.06
N ALA A 235 -1.92 4.52 3.82
CA ALA A 235 -1.20 3.88 4.90
C ALA A 235 -1.42 2.37 4.89
N SER A 236 -0.43 1.60 5.32
CA SER A 236 -0.62 0.21 5.75
C SER A 236 -0.25 0.05 7.22
N VAL A 237 -0.86 -0.94 7.85
CA VAL A 237 -0.58 -1.32 9.24
C VAL A 237 -0.01 -2.72 9.20
N GLU A 238 1.22 -2.83 9.70
CA GLU A 238 2.09 -4.00 9.60
C GLU A 238 2.40 -4.54 11.01
N PRO A 239 1.50 -5.34 11.61
CA PRO A 239 1.80 -6.02 12.86
C PRO A 239 2.97 -6.99 12.75
N TYR A 240 3.50 -7.43 13.89
CA TYR A 240 4.60 -8.39 13.92
C TYR A 240 4.25 -9.74 13.26
N GLN A 241 4.80 -10.04 12.08
CA GLN A 241 4.28 -11.12 11.22
C GLN A 241 4.71 -12.55 11.58
N LYS A 242 5.76 -12.78 12.39
CA LYS A 242 6.23 -14.13 12.74
C LYS A 242 5.33 -14.77 13.81
N VAL A 243 4.07 -14.95 13.48
CA VAL A 243 2.98 -15.49 14.29
C VAL A 243 2.16 -16.51 13.49
N GLY A 244 1.33 -17.28 14.19
CA GLY A 244 0.43 -18.25 13.55
C GLY A 244 -0.47 -17.58 12.50
N PHE A 245 -0.72 -18.28 11.39
CA PHE A 245 -1.56 -17.84 10.27
C PHE A 245 -1.07 -16.62 9.47
N CYS A 246 -0.07 -15.85 9.93
CA CYS A 246 0.49 -14.73 9.19
C CYS A 246 1.93 -14.95 8.72
N ALA A 247 2.67 -15.83 9.40
CA ALA A 247 4.06 -16.08 9.06
C ALA A 247 4.25 -16.66 7.64
N SER A 248 5.36 -16.28 7.01
CA SER A 248 5.95 -17.07 5.94
C SER A 248 6.48 -18.38 6.51
N ARG A 249 6.18 -19.51 5.85
CA ARG A 249 6.55 -20.85 6.32
C ARG A 249 7.93 -21.30 5.86
N ALA A 250 8.64 -20.46 5.12
CA ALA A 250 9.88 -20.86 4.51
C ALA A 250 11.09 -20.63 5.40
N SER A 251 11.99 -21.62 5.34
CA SER A 251 13.15 -21.78 6.23
C SER A 251 14.49 -21.54 5.53
N SER A 252 14.51 -21.00 4.31
CA SER A 252 15.76 -20.77 3.55
C SER A 252 15.80 -19.38 2.92
N GLY A 253 17.00 -18.78 2.84
CA GLY A 253 17.18 -17.38 2.42
C GLY A 253 17.22 -16.44 3.62
N ALA A 254 16.54 -15.29 3.52
CA ALA A 254 16.37 -14.36 4.63
C ALA A 254 15.74 -15.02 5.87
N SER A 255 15.85 -14.36 7.03
CA SER A 255 15.32 -14.89 8.29
C SER A 255 13.80 -15.13 8.23
N ALA A 256 13.28 -16.04 9.07
CA ALA A 256 11.83 -16.29 9.12
C ALA A 256 11.00 -15.04 9.45
N LEU A 257 11.54 -14.14 10.29
CA LEU A 257 10.90 -12.86 10.56
C LEU A 257 10.93 -11.96 9.33
N THR A 258 12.11 -11.79 8.71
CA THR A 258 12.28 -11.00 7.48
C THR A 258 11.35 -11.49 6.36
N ASN A 259 11.26 -12.80 6.12
CA ASN A 259 10.36 -13.37 5.12
C ASN A 259 8.88 -13.10 5.46
N SER A 260 8.49 -13.21 6.73
CA SER A 260 7.11 -12.95 7.14
C SER A 260 6.74 -11.49 6.96
N THR A 261 7.58 -10.57 7.44
CA THR A 261 7.42 -9.13 7.30
C THR A 261 7.41 -8.71 5.83
N ALA A 262 8.42 -9.12 5.05
CA ALA A 262 8.51 -8.78 3.63
C ALA A 262 7.31 -9.31 2.82
N SER A 263 6.80 -10.50 3.17
CA SER A 263 5.64 -11.06 2.47
C SER A 263 4.37 -10.27 2.70
N THR A 264 4.12 -9.81 3.93
CA THR A 264 2.92 -9.04 4.26
C THR A 264 3.06 -7.60 3.79
N LEU A 265 4.24 -7.00 3.98
CA LEU A 265 4.55 -5.67 3.44
C LEU A 265 4.41 -5.62 1.92
N ALA A 266 4.87 -6.65 1.20
CA ALA A 266 4.69 -6.72 -0.25
C ALA A 266 3.22 -6.82 -0.65
N HIS A 267 2.42 -7.59 0.11
CA HIS A 267 0.98 -7.74 -0.13
C HIS A 267 0.31 -6.37 -0.07
N GLU A 268 0.41 -5.70 1.08
CA GLU A 268 -0.25 -4.42 1.31
C GLU A 268 0.30 -3.29 0.43
N MET A 269 1.63 -3.28 0.19
CA MET A 269 2.25 -2.27 -0.66
C MET A 269 1.80 -2.40 -2.12
N PHE A 270 1.74 -3.61 -2.68
CA PHE A 270 1.32 -3.80 -4.07
C PHE A 270 -0.16 -3.49 -4.24
N GLU A 271 -0.98 -3.93 -3.30
CA GLU A 271 -2.42 -3.63 -3.26
C GLU A 271 -2.67 -2.12 -3.18
N SER A 272 -2.06 -1.44 -2.22
CA SER A 272 -2.10 0.02 -2.12
C SER A 272 -1.64 0.72 -3.40
N ILE A 273 -0.63 0.19 -4.11
CA ILE A 273 -0.18 0.81 -5.36
C ILE A 273 -1.22 0.64 -6.48
N THR A 274 -1.91 -0.50 -6.53
CA THR A 274 -2.87 -0.83 -7.58
C THR A 274 -4.31 -0.36 -7.28
N ASP A 275 -4.65 -0.14 -6.02
CA ASP A 275 -5.96 0.29 -5.53
C ASP A 275 -5.87 1.13 -4.22
N PRO A 276 -5.25 2.32 -4.24
CA PRO A 276 -4.95 3.09 -3.02
C PRO A 276 -6.17 3.73 -2.33
N GLY A 277 -7.39 3.63 -2.86
CA GLY A 277 -8.46 4.56 -2.49
C GLY A 277 -9.88 4.02 -2.58
N PRO A 278 -10.90 4.85 -2.28
CA PRO A 278 -12.29 4.41 -2.21
C PRO A 278 -12.93 4.08 -3.56
N ALA A 279 -12.29 4.47 -4.66
CA ALA A 279 -12.70 4.08 -5.99
C ALA A 279 -11.79 2.93 -6.44
N PHE A 280 -12.38 1.76 -6.71
CA PHE A 280 -11.65 0.60 -7.18
C PHE A 280 -10.69 0.97 -8.34
N GLY A 281 -9.40 0.83 -8.09
CA GLY A 281 -8.33 0.87 -9.08
C GLY A 281 -8.39 -0.42 -9.88
N TRP A 282 -7.61 -1.42 -9.48
CA TRP A 282 -7.58 -2.75 -10.08
C TRP A 282 -8.15 -3.81 -9.14
N PHE A 283 -9.24 -4.45 -9.55
CA PHE A 283 -9.93 -5.40 -8.67
C PHE A 283 -10.49 -6.60 -9.44
N ASN A 284 -10.49 -7.78 -8.81
CA ASN A 284 -11.07 -8.99 -9.36
C ASN A 284 -12.48 -9.18 -8.82
N PHE A 285 -13.48 -8.87 -9.65
CA PHE A 285 -14.89 -8.94 -9.26
C PHE A 285 -15.46 -10.37 -9.22
N THR A 286 -14.76 -11.34 -9.81
CA THR A 286 -15.16 -12.75 -9.74
C THR A 286 -14.82 -13.35 -8.37
N PHE A 287 -13.67 -12.99 -7.81
CA PHE A 287 -13.19 -13.50 -6.53
C PHE A 287 -13.39 -12.53 -5.37
N GLY A 288 -13.70 -11.27 -5.65
CA GLY A 288 -13.81 -10.24 -4.61
C GLY A 288 -12.46 -9.98 -3.95
N SER A 289 -11.41 -9.83 -4.78
CA SER A 289 -10.02 -9.83 -4.34
C SER A 289 -9.15 -8.84 -5.10
N GLU A 290 -8.16 -8.31 -4.40
CA GLU A 290 -7.09 -7.49 -4.96
C GLU A 290 -5.90 -8.35 -5.46
N ILE A 291 -4.83 -7.69 -5.90
CA ILE A 291 -3.66 -8.35 -6.51
C ILE A 291 -2.94 -9.31 -5.54
N GLY A 292 -2.88 -8.96 -4.25
CA GLY A 292 -2.21 -9.74 -3.20
C GLY A 292 -3.08 -10.90 -2.74
N ASP A 293 -4.36 -10.64 -2.46
CA ASP A 293 -5.37 -11.63 -2.05
C ASP A 293 -5.38 -12.89 -2.92
N LEU A 294 -5.38 -12.70 -4.25
CA LEU A 294 -5.44 -13.80 -5.20
C LEU A 294 -4.28 -14.78 -4.97
N CYS A 295 -3.14 -14.29 -4.50
CA CYS A 295 -1.92 -15.05 -4.29
C CYS A 295 -1.61 -15.35 -2.82
N GLN A 296 -2.47 -14.96 -1.88
CA GLN A 296 -2.22 -14.97 -0.44
C GLN A 296 -1.80 -16.32 0.14
N THR A 297 -2.30 -17.41 -0.45
CA THR A 297 -2.00 -18.78 0.00
C THR A 297 -0.71 -19.35 -0.60
N LEU A 298 -0.06 -18.65 -1.51
CA LEU A 298 1.20 -19.08 -2.13
C LEU A 298 2.39 -18.45 -1.42
N GLN A 299 3.48 -19.19 -1.32
CA GLN A 299 4.75 -18.72 -0.79
C GLN A 299 5.86 -19.30 -1.66
N TRP A 300 6.59 -18.44 -2.35
CA TRP A 300 7.62 -18.83 -3.29
C TRP A 300 8.97 -18.30 -2.84
N LYS A 301 10.02 -19.07 -3.16
CA LYS A 301 11.39 -18.66 -2.94
C LYS A 301 11.93 -18.01 -4.21
N PHE A 302 12.28 -16.73 -4.15
CA PHE A 302 12.85 -16.02 -5.29
C PHE A 302 13.72 -14.82 -4.86
N GLY A 303 14.55 -14.35 -5.78
CA GLY A 303 15.43 -13.20 -5.56
C GLY A 303 14.71 -11.87 -5.79
N VAL A 304 14.91 -10.92 -4.89
CA VAL A 304 14.54 -9.52 -5.05
C VAL A 304 15.84 -8.71 -4.92
N ASN A 305 16.35 -8.18 -6.04
CA ASN A 305 17.66 -7.52 -6.19
C ASN A 305 18.81 -8.18 -5.38
N GLY A 306 19.04 -9.47 -5.61
CA GLY A 306 20.17 -10.20 -5.02
C GLY A 306 19.90 -10.84 -3.66
N THR A 307 18.85 -10.42 -2.95
CA THR A 307 18.43 -11.09 -1.70
C THR A 307 17.38 -12.14 -2.00
N VAL A 308 17.61 -13.37 -1.54
CA VAL A 308 16.65 -14.47 -1.69
C VAL A 308 15.66 -14.43 -0.53
N TYR A 309 14.42 -14.14 -0.87
CA TYR A 309 13.30 -14.16 0.05
C TYR A 309 12.44 -15.39 -0.20
N SER A 310 11.61 -15.72 0.78
CA SER A 310 10.47 -16.57 0.55
C SER A 310 9.19 -15.88 0.98
N ILE A 311 8.50 -15.34 0.00
CA ILE A 311 7.39 -14.41 0.16
C ILE A 311 6.27 -14.78 -0.79
N GLN A 312 5.12 -14.16 -0.60
CA GLN A 312 3.97 -14.25 -1.49
C GLN A 312 4.33 -13.69 -2.89
N PRO A 313 4.03 -14.42 -3.99
CA PRO A 313 3.98 -13.81 -5.32
C PRO A 313 2.79 -12.86 -5.45
N MET A 314 2.72 -12.08 -6.54
CA MET A 314 1.60 -11.16 -6.81
C MET A 314 0.88 -11.56 -8.10
N TYR A 315 -0.42 -11.29 -8.17
CA TYR A 315 -1.20 -11.65 -9.34
C TYR A 315 -0.75 -10.88 -10.58
N SER A 316 -0.70 -11.55 -11.73
CA SER A 316 -0.35 -10.97 -13.01
C SER A 316 -1.42 -11.26 -14.05
N ASN A 317 -2.11 -10.22 -14.52
CA ASN A 317 -3.03 -10.31 -15.66
C ASN A 317 -2.32 -10.82 -16.92
N HIS A 318 -1.03 -10.51 -17.11
CA HIS A 318 -0.27 -11.04 -18.26
C HIS A 318 -0.19 -12.57 -18.25
N TYR A 319 -0.08 -13.17 -17.06
CA TYR A 319 0.05 -14.61 -16.90
C TYR A 319 -1.25 -15.32 -16.53
N HIS A 320 -2.30 -14.54 -16.22
CA HIS A 320 -3.53 -15.00 -15.59
C HIS A 320 -3.26 -15.82 -14.31
N ALA A 321 -2.19 -15.49 -13.59
CA ALA A 321 -1.67 -16.30 -12.50
C ALA A 321 -0.76 -15.47 -11.57
N CYS A 322 -0.45 -16.03 -10.40
CA CYS A 322 0.57 -15.48 -9.52
C CYS A 322 1.96 -15.56 -10.14
N ALA A 323 2.77 -14.51 -9.94
CA ALA A 323 4.12 -14.41 -10.47
C ALA A 323 5.05 -13.65 -9.50
N ASN A 324 6.35 -13.80 -9.70
CA ASN A 324 7.41 -13.10 -8.98
C ASN A 324 8.17 -12.09 -9.88
N GLY A 325 7.68 -11.87 -11.09
CA GLY A 325 8.23 -10.97 -12.10
C GLY A 325 7.46 -11.07 -13.42
N PRO A 326 7.63 -10.10 -14.33
CA PRO A 326 6.99 -10.07 -15.64
C PRO A 326 7.44 -11.20 -16.56
#